data_AF-A0A3E2XKP1-F1
#
_entry.id   AF-A0A3E2XKP1-F1
#
_cell.length_a   1.000
_cell.length_b   1.000
_cell.length_c   1.000
_cell.angle_alpha   90.00
_cell.angle_beta   90.00
_cell.angle_gamma   90.00
#
_symmetry.space_group_name_H-M   'P 1'
#
loop_
_entity.id
_entity.type
_entity.pdbx_description
1 polymer ?
#
loop_
_entity_poly.entity_id
_entity_poly.type
_entity_poly.pdbx_seq_one_letter_code
_entity_poly.pdbx_strand_id
1 'polypeptide(L)'
;MKRVLPIIIVILLIIGVGGGVVWSILAGRYKPTEEVIDYAAEMGLSENEYAITLNQEVLKEDRAVAIDGRVYLSMDLVTETINSRFYWDDNEKLLLFTTPTEVMMITPDQQEYTVKTWNGSSDADEGYMIVRTYNDSYYVAADYVKAHTQMDYAEYTEPNRVVMATKWAEQQIVTLKKDTAVRYKGGVKSEVLRQATKGEKMVLLEAYDDWSNVATEDGYVGWVSNKTLYDAETETPEAPAFDEPEYTSIHKDYKINMGWHQVMSAAANSNLSSVLTSAPGINTLAPTWFSFSDTNGGVTSIATQDYVDTCHANNIEVWALFSNEFPGDDGTIYFDSSKTDEVLGYTSKREQVIRNVIGYVNQYGIDGINIDFELISQGGADDYIEFIRELSIACRANNIILSIDNYVPEYTYYYNRREQGIVADYVVIMGYDETLPSSETPGPVASLNFVRKGITDTLNVVDKSKVINGIPFYSRVWCTTPDGTVSAFACGMSEALSYLTDHGVTPQFLEDIGLNYGSYTSDKDGNFYEIWLQDATAVEEEMKLIKEFDLAGVAEWKIGFESGTDIWNTISSYLQ
;
A
#
# COMPACT_ATOMS: atom_id res chain seq x y z
N MET A 1 33.24 15.10 87.55
CA MET A 1 32.29 15.28 86.42
C MET A 1 32.34 16.65 85.72
N LYS A 2 33.23 17.60 86.05
CA LYS A 2 33.25 18.96 85.45
C LYS A 2 34.01 19.12 84.11
N ARG A 3 34.68 18.07 83.59
CA ARG A 3 35.44 18.13 82.32
C ARG A 3 34.80 17.39 81.14
N VAL A 4 33.70 16.66 81.36
CA VAL A 4 33.06 15.83 80.32
C VAL A 4 31.91 16.57 79.62
N LEU A 5 31.21 17.45 80.35
CA LEU A 5 30.08 18.23 79.82
C LEU A 5 30.44 19.15 78.63
N PRO A 6 31.57 19.88 78.62
CA PRO A 6 31.94 20.70 77.47
C PRO A 6 32.25 19.85 76.23
N ILE A 7 32.83 18.67 76.42
CA ILE A 7 33.19 17.73 75.34
C ILE A 7 31.92 17.14 74.71
N ILE A 8 30.92 16.78 75.52
CA ILE A 8 29.62 16.28 75.03
C ILE A 8 28.88 17.38 74.24
N ILE A 9 28.91 18.63 74.71
CA ILE A 9 28.29 19.77 73.99
C ILE A 9 28.96 20.00 72.64
N VAL A 10 30.30 19.93 72.58
CA VAL A 10 31.05 20.05 71.32
C VAL A 10 30.74 18.90 70.37
N ILE A 11 30.64 17.66 70.86
CA ILE A 11 30.27 16.50 70.03
C ILE A 11 28.83 16.64 69.49
N LEU A 12 27.87 17.09 70.29
CA LEU A 12 26.49 17.34 69.84
C LEU A 12 26.39 18.47 68.81
N LEU A 13 27.21 19.52 68.95
CA LEU A 13 27.33 20.58 67.93
C LEU A 13 27.93 20.05 66.63
N ILE A 14 28.96 19.21 66.70
CA ILE A 14 29.57 18.59 65.51
C ILE A 14 28.58 17.64 64.82
N ILE A 15 27.79 16.87 65.57
CA ILE A 15 26.74 16.00 65.01
C ILE A 15 25.58 16.84 64.44
N GLY A 16 25.19 17.94 65.08
CA GLY A 16 24.14 18.84 64.57
C GLY A 16 24.57 19.58 63.30
N VAL A 17 25.81 20.07 63.25
CA VAL A 17 26.39 20.71 62.05
C VAL A 17 26.64 19.67 60.96
N GLY A 18 27.20 18.50 61.30
CA GLY A 18 27.40 17.40 60.36
C GLY A 18 26.09 16.87 59.80
N GLY A 19 25.07 16.71 60.64
CA GLY A 19 23.71 16.34 60.25
C GLY A 19 23.04 17.41 59.39
N GLY A 20 23.23 18.70 59.71
CA GLY A 20 22.75 19.82 58.88
C GLY A 20 23.44 19.90 57.52
N VAL A 21 24.74 19.59 57.44
CA VAL A 21 25.49 19.53 56.17
C VAL A 21 25.07 18.32 55.35
N VAL A 22 24.93 17.14 55.96
CA VAL A 22 24.42 15.94 55.27
C VAL A 22 22.98 16.14 54.81
N TRP A 23 22.12 16.76 55.63
CA TRP A 23 20.75 17.13 55.25
C TRP A 23 20.73 18.16 54.12
N SER A 24 21.61 19.16 54.15
CA SER A 24 21.78 20.15 53.07
C SER A 24 22.21 19.49 51.76
N ILE A 25 23.18 18.57 51.81
CA ILE A 25 23.67 17.84 50.63
C ILE A 25 22.60 16.89 50.09
N LEU A 26 21.86 16.19 50.96
CA LEU A 26 20.74 15.34 50.58
C LEU A 26 19.58 16.17 50.02
N ALA A 27 19.19 17.26 50.68
CA ALA A 27 18.15 18.17 50.21
C ALA A 27 18.52 18.81 48.86
N GLY A 28 19.80 19.14 48.64
CA GLY A 28 20.32 19.60 47.35
C GLY A 28 20.21 18.55 46.25
N ARG A 29 20.43 17.26 46.58
CA ARG A 29 20.23 16.12 45.65
C ARG A 29 18.76 15.90 45.28
N TYR A 30 17.82 16.14 46.19
CA TYR A 30 16.39 15.93 45.94
C TYR A 30 15.60 17.19 45.56
N LYS A 31 16.21 18.39 45.63
CA LYS A 31 15.56 19.64 45.22
C LYS A 31 15.21 19.58 43.73
N PRO A 32 13.92 19.69 43.34
CA PRO A 32 13.55 19.70 41.93
C PRO A 32 14.17 20.90 41.20
N THR A 33 14.55 20.72 39.93
CA THR A 33 14.83 21.87 39.06
C THR A 33 13.52 22.53 38.62
N GLU A 34 13.54 23.84 38.51
CA GLU A 34 12.48 24.69 37.96
C GLU A 34 12.91 25.34 36.63
N GLU A 35 14.08 24.96 36.12
CA GLU A 35 14.57 25.39 34.81
C GLU A 35 13.61 24.92 33.72
N VAL A 36 12.99 25.89 33.05
CA VAL A 36 12.07 25.66 31.93
C VAL A 36 12.91 25.65 30.66
N ILE A 37 12.75 24.61 29.86
CA ILE A 37 13.45 24.48 28.58
C ILE A 37 12.96 25.55 27.61
N ASP A 38 13.90 26.11 26.83
CA ASP A 38 13.54 26.86 25.63
C ASP A 38 13.11 25.85 24.56
N TYR A 39 11.82 25.52 24.55
CA TYR A 39 11.28 24.48 23.68
C TYR A 39 11.42 24.82 22.20
N ALA A 40 11.33 26.10 21.82
CA ALA A 40 11.54 26.52 20.44
C ALA A 40 13.00 26.28 20.02
N ALA A 41 13.97 26.62 20.88
CA ALA A 41 15.38 26.33 20.64
C ALA A 41 15.68 24.82 20.62
N GLU A 42 15.06 24.03 21.52
CA GLU A 42 15.20 22.57 21.56
C GLU A 42 14.67 21.91 20.27
N MET A 43 13.56 22.42 19.74
CA MET A 43 12.97 21.96 18.49
C MET A 43 13.61 22.60 17.24
N GLY A 44 14.57 23.52 17.42
CA GLY A 44 15.25 24.20 16.34
C GLY A 44 14.33 25.07 15.46
N LEU A 45 13.27 25.64 16.04
CA LEU A 45 12.27 26.41 15.31
C LEU A 45 12.75 27.81 14.96
N SER A 46 12.47 28.24 13.72
CA SER A 46 12.51 29.65 13.33
C SER A 46 11.22 30.40 13.72
N GLU A 47 11.18 31.73 13.55
CA GLU A 47 10.08 32.60 14.05
C GLU A 47 8.68 32.19 13.55
N ASN A 48 8.59 31.68 12.32
CA ASN A 48 7.32 31.29 11.70
C ASN A 48 7.09 29.77 11.70
N GLU A 49 7.99 28.99 12.30
CA GLU A 49 7.90 27.54 12.35
C GLU A 49 7.20 27.05 13.62
N TYR A 50 6.55 25.91 13.48
CA TYR A 50 5.80 25.23 14.52
C TYR A 50 6.36 23.82 14.68
N ALA A 51 6.59 23.43 15.93
CA ALA A 51 6.77 22.03 16.27
C ALA A 51 5.48 21.26 15.96
N ILE A 52 5.60 19.99 15.55
CA ILE A 52 4.45 19.15 15.25
C ILE A 52 4.35 18.03 16.27
N THR A 53 3.15 17.86 16.83
CA THR A 53 2.77 16.68 17.59
C THR A 53 1.62 15.99 16.86
N LEU A 54 1.87 14.81 16.28
CA LEU A 54 0.88 14.02 15.55
C LEU A 54 0.57 12.75 16.34
N ASN A 55 -0.70 12.50 16.68
CA ASN A 55 -1.12 11.30 17.43
C ASN A 55 -0.26 11.06 18.69
N GLN A 56 -0.05 12.13 19.46
CA GLN A 56 0.76 12.12 20.69
C GLN A 56 2.26 11.84 20.49
N GLU A 57 2.78 11.89 19.26
CA GLU A 57 4.20 11.78 18.95
C GLU A 57 4.75 13.12 18.45
N VAL A 58 5.88 13.57 19.02
CA VAL A 58 6.56 14.79 18.58
C VAL A 58 7.42 14.47 17.35
N LEU A 59 7.09 15.06 16.21
CA LEU A 59 7.86 14.91 14.97
C LEU A 59 9.04 15.87 14.98
N LYS A 60 10.24 15.33 15.20
CA LYS A 60 11.46 16.14 15.36
C LYS A 60 12.09 16.60 14.06
N GLU A 61 11.76 15.98 12.93
CA GLU A 61 12.29 16.35 11.62
C GLU A 61 11.28 17.18 10.82
N ASP A 62 9.98 17.03 11.08
CA ASP A 62 8.91 17.78 10.41
C ASP A 62 8.59 19.11 11.07
N ARG A 63 8.24 20.10 10.25
CA ARG A 63 7.84 21.44 10.70
C ARG A 63 6.60 21.88 9.96
N ALA A 64 5.73 22.59 10.67
CA ALA A 64 4.68 23.37 10.06
C ALA A 64 5.11 24.84 10.03
N VAL A 65 4.55 25.61 9.11
CA VAL A 65 4.88 27.03 8.93
C VAL A 65 3.62 27.88 8.94
N ALA A 66 3.67 29.03 9.63
CA ALA A 66 2.63 30.03 9.51
C ALA A 66 2.94 30.97 8.35
N ILE A 67 2.04 31.02 7.37
CA ILE A 67 2.13 31.91 6.23
C ILE A 67 0.80 32.65 6.11
N ASP A 68 0.85 33.99 6.10
CA ASP A 68 -0.34 34.86 6.04
C ASP A 68 -1.41 34.53 7.11
N GLY A 69 -0.95 34.15 8.31
CA GLY A 69 -1.82 33.82 9.44
C GLY A 69 -2.51 32.45 9.36
N ARG A 70 -2.03 31.54 8.49
CA ARG A 70 -2.52 30.16 8.36
C ARG A 70 -1.38 29.17 8.52
N VAL A 71 -1.69 28.01 9.12
CA VAL A 71 -0.78 26.88 9.27
C VAL A 71 -0.70 26.10 7.95
N TYR A 72 0.52 25.85 7.48
CA TYR A 72 0.81 24.95 6.38
C TYR A 72 1.73 23.82 6.83
N LEU A 73 1.49 22.63 6.31
CA LEU A 73 2.20 21.38 6.58
C LEU A 73 3.14 21.08 5.40
N SER A 74 4.32 20.52 5.65
CA SER A 74 5.22 20.12 4.55
C SER A 74 4.53 19.11 3.63
N MET A 75 4.86 19.15 2.33
CA MET A 75 4.30 18.21 1.35
C MET A 75 4.52 16.75 1.75
N ASP A 76 5.73 16.40 2.18
CA ASP A 76 6.09 15.03 2.60
C ASP A 76 5.26 14.58 3.80
N LEU A 77 5.05 15.45 4.81
CA LEU A 77 4.20 15.12 5.95
C LEU A 77 2.76 14.82 5.52
N VAL A 78 2.22 15.57 4.55
CA VAL A 78 0.88 15.36 4.05
C VAL A 78 0.78 14.06 3.27
N THR A 79 1.67 13.87 2.29
CA THR A 79 1.62 12.76 1.32
C THR A 79 2.10 11.42 1.90
N GLU A 80 3.10 11.42 2.79
CA GLU A 80 3.68 10.18 3.32
C GLU A 80 3.07 9.75 4.67
N THR A 81 2.58 10.71 5.46
CA THR A 81 2.18 10.45 6.86
C THR A 81 0.69 10.66 7.14
N ILE A 82 0.10 11.74 6.63
CA ILE A 82 -1.29 12.10 6.97
C ILE A 82 -2.29 11.43 6.04
N ASN A 83 -2.13 11.63 4.73
CA ASN A 83 -3.07 11.15 3.73
C ASN A 83 -2.37 10.98 2.36
N SER A 84 -2.07 9.73 2.02
CA SER A 84 -1.38 9.37 0.78
C SER A 84 -2.23 9.46 -0.50
N ARG A 85 -3.45 10.00 -0.41
CA ARG A 85 -4.25 10.41 -1.59
C ARG A 85 -3.94 11.83 -2.05
N PHE A 86 -3.23 12.60 -1.23
CA PHE A 86 -2.49 13.74 -1.75
C PHE A 86 -1.29 13.22 -2.50
N TYR A 87 -1.12 13.66 -3.74
CA TYR A 87 -0.02 13.25 -4.61
C TYR A 87 0.70 14.47 -5.15
N TRP A 88 2.03 14.48 -5.07
CA TRP A 88 2.85 15.54 -5.61
C TRP A 88 3.49 15.11 -6.93
N ASP A 89 3.07 15.75 -8.02
CA ASP A 89 3.75 15.64 -9.30
C ASP A 89 4.99 16.53 -9.29
N ASP A 90 6.16 15.93 -9.09
CA ASP A 90 7.41 16.69 -9.08
C ASP A 90 7.81 17.19 -10.48
N ASN A 91 7.34 16.56 -11.55
CA ASN A 91 7.71 16.97 -12.90
C ASN A 91 6.92 18.21 -13.37
N GLU A 92 5.67 18.33 -12.93
CA GLU A 92 4.76 19.42 -13.31
C GLU A 92 4.55 20.44 -12.18
N LYS A 93 5.13 20.18 -10.98
CA LYS A 93 5.01 21.01 -9.77
C LYS A 93 3.55 21.25 -9.40
N LEU A 94 2.81 20.15 -9.27
CA LEU A 94 1.37 20.14 -9.11
C LEU A 94 0.98 19.23 -7.95
N LEU A 95 0.14 19.73 -7.04
CA LEU A 95 -0.51 18.88 -6.04
C LEU A 95 -1.82 18.36 -6.62
N LEU A 96 -2.01 17.04 -6.53
CA LEU A 96 -3.24 16.35 -6.85
C LEU A 96 -3.95 15.85 -5.59
N PHE A 97 -5.28 15.89 -5.63
CA PHE A 97 -6.12 15.13 -4.72
C PHE A 97 -7.25 14.45 -5.50
N THR A 98 -7.25 13.12 -5.49
CA THR A 98 -8.13 12.32 -6.33
C THR A 98 -9.25 11.66 -5.52
N THR A 99 -10.49 11.99 -5.88
CA THR A 99 -11.73 11.48 -5.28
C THR A 99 -12.34 10.37 -6.15
N PRO A 100 -13.49 9.78 -5.78
CA PRO A 100 -14.19 8.83 -6.64
C PRO A 100 -14.65 9.39 -8.00
N THR A 101 -14.74 10.71 -8.18
CA THR A 101 -15.33 11.30 -9.39
C THR A 101 -14.49 12.40 -10.04
N GLU A 102 -13.51 12.94 -9.34
CA GLU A 102 -12.74 14.10 -9.78
C GLU A 102 -11.32 14.16 -9.20
N VAL A 103 -10.45 14.85 -9.93
CA VAL A 103 -9.08 15.18 -9.55
C VAL A 103 -8.98 16.69 -9.35
N MET A 104 -8.55 17.12 -8.18
CA MET A 104 -8.22 18.53 -7.91
C MET A 104 -6.75 18.75 -8.24
N MET A 105 -6.46 19.74 -9.08
CA MET A 105 -5.14 20.05 -9.61
C MET A 105 -4.72 21.44 -9.13
N ILE A 106 -3.76 21.50 -8.23
CA ILE A 106 -3.44 22.70 -7.45
C ILE A 106 -2.01 23.16 -7.75
N THR A 107 -1.89 24.34 -8.35
CA THR A 107 -0.59 24.97 -8.62
C THR A 107 -0.13 25.76 -7.40
N PRO A 108 1.15 25.68 -6.98
CA PRO A 108 1.70 26.49 -5.90
C PRO A 108 1.46 28.00 -6.08
N ASP A 109 1.21 28.68 -4.96
CA ASP A 109 1.07 30.13 -4.86
C ASP A 109 -0.07 30.73 -5.72
N GLN A 110 -1.10 29.93 -6.00
CA GLN A 110 -2.34 30.34 -6.65
C GLN A 110 -3.54 30.07 -5.72
N GLN A 111 -4.56 30.93 -5.79
CA GLN A 111 -5.82 30.74 -5.06
C GLN A 111 -6.78 29.84 -5.85
N GLU A 112 -6.88 30.10 -7.16
CA GLU A 112 -7.67 29.28 -8.07
C GLU A 112 -6.95 27.96 -8.36
N TYR A 113 -7.72 26.88 -8.45
CA TYR A 113 -7.26 25.54 -8.81
C TYR A 113 -8.26 24.88 -9.76
N THR A 114 -7.83 23.86 -10.49
CA THR A 114 -8.69 23.16 -11.45
C THR A 114 -9.28 21.91 -10.83
N VAL A 115 -10.59 21.73 -10.96
CA VAL A 115 -11.30 20.49 -10.63
C VAL A 115 -11.62 19.78 -11.95
N LYS A 116 -11.13 18.55 -12.09
CA LYS A 116 -11.27 17.76 -13.30
C LYS A 116 -12.13 16.54 -13.07
N THR A 117 -13.20 16.43 -13.83
CA THR A 117 -14.02 15.22 -13.93
C THR A 117 -13.69 14.50 -15.25
N TRP A 118 -14.19 13.28 -15.42
CA TRP A 118 -14.12 12.61 -16.73
C TRP A 118 -14.72 13.44 -17.87
N ASN A 119 -15.83 14.15 -17.60
CA ASN A 119 -16.62 14.82 -18.64
C ASN A 119 -16.24 16.30 -18.88
N GLY A 120 -15.25 16.82 -18.15
CA GLY A 120 -14.83 18.21 -18.27
C GLY A 120 -14.10 18.73 -17.05
N SER A 121 -13.75 20.01 -17.08
CA SER A 121 -13.04 20.70 -16.00
C SER A 121 -13.73 22.02 -15.64
N SER A 122 -13.51 22.46 -14.42
CA SER A 122 -13.93 23.76 -13.90
C SER A 122 -12.86 24.34 -12.99
N ASP A 123 -12.88 25.65 -12.79
CA ASP A 123 -12.03 26.32 -11.81
C ASP A 123 -12.77 26.45 -10.47
N ALA A 124 -12.03 26.33 -9.37
CA ALA A 124 -12.50 26.47 -8.00
C ALA A 124 -11.52 27.36 -7.20
N ASP A 125 -11.98 27.88 -6.05
CA ASP A 125 -11.21 28.79 -5.19
C ASP A 125 -11.66 28.62 -3.72
N GLU A 126 -10.70 28.34 -2.83
CA GLU A 126 -10.93 28.20 -1.38
C GLU A 126 -10.91 29.54 -0.63
N GLY A 127 -10.62 30.64 -1.32
CA GLY A 127 -10.38 31.97 -0.75
C GLY A 127 -8.98 32.12 -0.13
N TYR A 128 -8.12 31.12 -0.31
CA TYR A 128 -6.72 31.12 0.11
C TYR A 128 -5.90 30.19 -0.79
N MET A 129 -4.58 30.39 -0.80
CA MET A 129 -3.66 29.52 -1.55
C MET A 129 -3.55 28.18 -0.84
N ILE A 130 -3.96 27.08 -1.48
CA ILE A 130 -3.90 25.74 -0.88
C ILE A 130 -2.44 25.29 -0.73
N VAL A 131 -1.62 25.52 -1.75
CA VAL A 131 -0.19 25.19 -1.75
C VAL A 131 0.64 26.47 -1.75
N ARG A 132 1.68 26.51 -0.91
CA ARG A 132 2.61 27.63 -0.80
C ARG A 132 4.04 27.19 -0.96
N THR A 133 4.81 28.01 -1.66
CA THR A 133 6.26 27.89 -1.69
C THR A 133 6.86 28.65 -0.51
N TYR A 134 7.68 27.98 0.29
CA TYR A 134 8.40 28.58 1.42
C TYR A 134 9.78 27.94 1.55
N ASN A 135 10.84 28.76 1.57
CA ASN A 135 12.24 28.33 1.62
C ASN A 135 12.56 27.22 0.59
N ASP A 136 12.18 27.44 -0.67
CA ASP A 136 12.39 26.51 -1.80
C ASP A 136 11.72 25.13 -1.61
N SER A 137 10.73 25.02 -0.72
CA SER A 137 9.94 23.81 -0.44
C SER A 137 8.43 24.10 -0.55
N TYR A 138 7.62 23.06 -0.72
CA TYR A 138 6.17 23.16 -0.86
C TYR A 138 5.45 22.75 0.41
N TYR A 139 4.40 23.50 0.74
CA TYR A 139 3.58 23.25 1.91
C TYR A 139 2.09 23.33 1.56
N VAL A 140 1.27 22.51 2.21
CA VAL A 140 -0.19 22.42 2.00
C VAL A 140 -0.92 22.99 3.21
N ALA A 141 -1.93 23.81 2.98
CA ALA A 141 -2.73 24.40 4.04
C ALA A 141 -3.38 23.32 4.92
N ALA A 142 -3.17 23.37 6.24
CA ALA A 142 -3.70 22.38 7.18
C ALA A 142 -5.23 22.27 7.13
N ASP A 143 -5.92 23.39 6.92
CA ASP A 143 -7.38 23.42 6.72
C ASP A 143 -7.83 22.62 5.49
N TYR A 144 -7.06 22.66 4.41
CA TYR A 144 -7.37 21.90 3.20
C TYR A 144 -7.15 20.40 3.39
N VAL A 145 -6.07 20.02 4.09
CA VAL A 145 -5.83 18.62 4.47
C VAL A 145 -6.95 18.11 5.37
N LYS A 146 -7.40 18.93 6.33
CA LYS A 146 -8.53 18.63 7.23
C LYS A 146 -9.87 18.51 6.52
N ALA A 147 -10.10 19.29 5.46
CA ALA A 147 -11.32 19.16 4.65
C ALA A 147 -11.40 17.82 3.90
N HIS A 148 -10.27 17.13 3.70
CA HIS A 148 -10.14 15.93 2.86
C HIS A 148 -9.61 14.70 3.61
N THR A 149 -9.47 14.81 4.93
CA THR A 149 -8.97 13.74 5.80
C THR A 149 -9.78 13.77 7.08
N GLN A 150 -10.24 12.61 7.58
CA GLN A 150 -10.71 12.55 8.96
C GLN A 150 -9.52 12.90 9.87
N MET A 151 -9.47 14.15 10.32
CA MET A 151 -8.42 14.70 11.18
C MET A 151 -8.91 15.93 11.94
N ASP A 152 -8.22 16.24 13.04
CA ASP A 152 -8.35 17.53 13.71
C ASP A 152 -6.98 18.10 14.04
N TYR A 153 -6.91 19.42 14.17
CA TYR A 153 -5.70 20.09 14.61
C TYR A 153 -5.97 21.35 15.44
N ALA A 154 -5.02 21.65 16.32
CA ALA A 154 -5.00 22.87 17.12
C ALA A 154 -3.63 23.56 17.01
N GLU A 155 -3.67 24.88 16.82
CA GLU A 155 -2.51 25.76 16.81
C GLU A 155 -2.32 26.40 18.19
N TYR A 156 -1.07 26.43 18.66
CA TYR A 156 -0.68 27.16 19.86
C TYR A 156 0.58 27.97 19.58
N THR A 157 0.67 29.19 20.12
CA THR A 157 1.74 30.16 19.80
C THR A 157 2.74 30.41 20.95
N GLU A 158 2.52 29.80 22.12
CA GLU A 158 3.38 29.98 23.30
C GLU A 158 3.87 28.63 23.83
N PRO A 159 4.95 28.07 23.27
CA PRO A 159 5.59 28.41 21.98
C PRO A 159 4.79 27.82 20.79
N ASN A 160 5.21 28.18 19.57
CA ASN A 160 4.63 27.70 18.31
C ASN A 160 4.63 26.17 18.20
N ARG A 161 3.44 25.58 18.15
CA ARG A 161 3.21 24.15 17.99
C ARG A 161 1.85 23.88 17.35
N VAL A 162 1.79 22.84 16.53
CA VAL A 162 0.57 22.32 15.94
C VAL A 162 0.37 20.90 16.46
N VAL A 163 -0.79 20.66 17.05
CA VAL A 163 -1.17 19.35 17.58
C VAL A 163 -2.22 18.76 16.67
N MET A 164 -1.97 17.58 16.13
CA MET A 164 -2.83 16.91 15.15
C MET A 164 -3.23 15.51 15.62
N ALA A 165 -4.45 15.12 15.27
CA ALA A 165 -4.96 13.77 15.48
C ALA A 165 -5.56 13.22 14.18
N THR A 166 -5.13 12.01 13.81
CA THR A 166 -5.68 11.20 12.71
C THR A 166 -6.13 9.81 13.17
N LYS A 167 -6.02 9.54 14.48
CA LYS A 167 -6.36 8.26 15.11
C LYS A 167 -7.17 8.50 16.39
N TRP A 168 -8.26 7.74 16.55
CA TRP A 168 -9.18 7.83 17.70
C TRP A 168 -9.37 6.47 18.39
N ALA A 169 -8.27 5.75 18.60
CA ALA A 169 -8.30 4.48 19.33
C ALA A 169 -8.50 4.71 20.84
N GLU A 170 -8.85 3.64 21.56
CA GLU A 170 -8.90 3.65 23.02
C GLU A 170 -7.54 4.06 23.62
N GLN A 171 -7.58 4.96 24.61
CA GLN A 171 -6.41 5.55 25.25
C GLN A 171 -6.54 5.50 26.77
N GLN A 172 -5.40 5.45 27.45
CA GLN A 172 -5.34 5.63 28.90
C GLN A 172 -5.16 7.11 29.21
N ILE A 173 -6.02 7.64 30.07
CA ILE A 173 -6.02 9.05 30.49
C ILE A 173 -5.68 9.12 31.97
N VAL A 174 -4.77 10.03 32.32
CA VAL A 174 -4.40 10.31 33.71
C VAL A 174 -4.75 11.75 34.07
N THR A 175 -5.24 11.95 35.30
CA THR A 175 -5.62 13.28 35.80
C THR A 175 -4.69 13.73 36.92
N LEU A 176 -4.26 14.99 36.90
CA LEU A 176 -3.38 15.55 37.92
C LEU A 176 -4.11 15.84 39.25
N LYS A 177 -3.57 15.32 40.35
CA LYS A 177 -4.00 15.57 41.74
C LYS A 177 -3.65 16.98 42.23
N LYS A 178 -2.62 17.60 41.64
CA LYS A 178 -2.07 18.91 42.00
C LYS A 178 -1.21 19.47 40.86
N ASP A 179 -0.93 20.76 40.91
CA ASP A 179 0.00 21.42 39.99
C ASP A 179 1.34 20.67 39.95
N THR A 180 1.80 20.38 38.74
CA THR A 180 2.93 19.50 38.50
C THR A 180 3.71 19.96 37.27
N ALA A 181 5.03 19.97 37.40
CA ALA A 181 5.91 20.20 36.27
C ALA A 181 5.91 18.98 35.33
N VAL A 182 5.55 19.18 34.07
CA VAL A 182 5.77 18.22 32.99
C VAL A 182 7.23 18.34 32.58
N ARG A 183 8.01 17.26 32.70
CA ARG A 183 9.47 17.30 32.54
C ARG A 183 9.89 16.66 31.23
N TYR A 184 11.02 17.14 30.68
CA TYR A 184 11.58 16.59 29.46
C TYR A 184 11.98 15.10 29.59
N LYS A 185 12.50 14.70 30.75
CA LYS A 185 12.85 13.32 31.12
C LYS A 185 12.32 12.96 32.50
N GLY A 186 12.20 11.66 32.77
CA GLY A 186 11.86 11.16 34.10
C GLY A 186 12.90 11.57 35.14
N GLY A 187 12.47 12.30 36.18
CA GLY A 187 13.32 12.67 37.30
C GLY A 187 13.20 14.14 37.70
N VAL A 188 13.28 14.41 39.01
CA VAL A 188 13.12 15.77 39.56
C VAL A 188 14.19 16.76 39.11
N LYS A 189 15.31 16.27 38.55
CA LYS A 189 16.42 17.08 38.03
C LYS A 189 16.33 17.35 36.53
N SER A 190 15.38 16.72 35.83
CA SER A 190 15.12 17.06 34.43
C SER A 190 14.47 18.43 34.32
N GLU A 191 14.88 19.19 33.30
CA GLU A 191 14.24 20.43 32.88
C GLU A 191 12.73 20.25 32.66
N VAL A 192 12.02 21.36 32.81
CA VAL A 192 10.57 21.45 32.75
C VAL A 192 10.16 21.89 31.35
N LEU A 193 9.28 21.14 30.70
CA LEU A 193 8.65 21.53 29.44
C LEU A 193 7.63 22.65 29.71
N ARG A 194 6.72 22.39 30.66
CA ARG A 194 5.78 23.38 31.17
C ARG A 194 5.24 23.01 32.55
N GLN A 195 4.55 23.96 33.16
CA GLN A 195 3.72 23.69 34.34
C GLN A 195 2.32 23.23 33.88
N ALA A 196 1.84 22.16 34.48
CA ALA A 196 0.48 21.67 34.33
C ALA A 196 -0.31 21.88 35.62
N THR A 197 -1.61 22.13 35.47
CA THR A 197 -2.48 22.52 36.57
C THR A 197 -3.21 21.33 37.17
N LYS A 198 -3.60 21.46 38.45
CA LYS A 198 -4.46 20.46 39.09
C LYS A 198 -5.73 20.21 38.28
N GLY A 199 -6.06 18.95 38.04
CA GLY A 199 -7.27 18.51 37.34
C GLY A 199 -7.09 18.38 35.82
N GLU A 200 -5.94 18.78 35.29
CA GLU A 200 -5.61 18.61 33.88
C GLU A 200 -5.49 17.13 33.53
N LYS A 201 -6.04 16.76 32.36
CA LYS A 201 -6.01 15.42 31.79
C LYS A 201 -4.86 15.29 30.79
N MET A 202 -4.25 14.12 30.74
CA MET A 202 -3.15 13.81 29.82
C MET A 202 -3.30 12.38 29.33
N VAL A 203 -2.88 12.10 28.10
CA VAL A 203 -2.77 10.74 27.59
C VAL A 203 -1.55 10.09 28.24
N LEU A 204 -1.74 8.94 28.87
CA LEU A 204 -0.69 8.10 29.41
C LEU A 204 -0.12 7.24 28.27
N LEU A 205 1.15 7.49 27.93
CA LEU A 205 1.85 6.76 26.87
C LEU A 205 2.56 5.54 27.43
N GLU A 206 3.34 5.73 28.51
CA GLU A 206 4.04 4.65 29.20
C GLU A 206 4.07 4.88 30.71
N ALA A 207 3.88 3.82 31.49
CA ALA A 207 3.94 3.87 32.95
C ALA A 207 5.16 3.10 33.48
N TYR A 208 5.97 3.76 34.31
CA TYR A 208 7.10 3.17 35.05
C TYR A 208 6.86 3.28 36.56
N ASP A 209 7.77 2.79 37.40
CA ASP A 209 7.58 2.72 38.87
C ASP A 209 7.27 4.09 39.52
N ASP A 210 8.08 5.11 39.22
CA ASP A 210 8.00 6.44 39.85
C ASP A 210 7.49 7.56 38.93
N TRP A 211 7.55 7.32 37.61
CA TRP A 211 7.29 8.30 36.57
C TRP A 211 6.47 7.70 35.44
N SER A 212 5.64 8.52 34.83
CA SER A 212 4.87 8.16 33.65
C SER A 212 5.22 9.12 32.52
N ASN A 213 5.36 8.58 31.31
CA ASN A 213 5.43 9.35 30.09
C ASN A 213 4.01 9.70 29.64
N VAL A 214 3.76 10.97 29.39
CA VAL A 214 2.44 11.52 29.13
C VAL A 214 2.48 12.50 27.97
N ALA A 215 1.41 12.54 27.19
CA ALA A 215 1.14 13.59 26.21
C ALA A 215 0.06 14.52 26.73
N THR A 216 0.34 15.82 26.69
CA THR A 216 -0.61 16.85 27.09
C THR A 216 -1.53 17.22 25.93
N GLU A 217 -2.71 17.77 26.24
CA GLU A 217 -3.67 18.26 25.23
C GLU A 217 -3.02 19.29 24.29
N ASP A 218 -2.17 20.15 24.84
CA ASP A 218 -1.43 21.14 24.10
C ASP A 218 -0.11 20.61 23.50
N GLY A 219 0.05 19.29 23.34
CA GLY A 219 1.06 18.72 22.45
C GLY A 219 2.46 18.51 23.04
N TYR A 220 2.67 18.68 24.34
CA TYR A 220 3.93 18.30 24.97
C TYR A 220 3.95 16.81 25.27
N VAL A 221 5.02 16.13 24.87
CA VAL A 221 5.31 14.75 25.30
C VAL A 221 6.42 14.80 26.34
N GLY A 222 6.12 14.39 27.57
CA GLY A 222 7.01 14.54 28.70
C GLY A 222 6.72 13.58 29.84
N TRP A 223 7.25 13.89 31.02
CA TRP A 223 7.25 13.01 32.17
C TRP A 223 6.70 13.68 33.40
N VAL A 224 5.82 12.96 34.11
CA VAL A 224 5.21 13.40 35.36
C VAL A 224 5.39 12.33 36.43
N SER A 225 5.44 12.71 37.70
CA SER A 225 5.61 11.73 38.79
C SER A 225 4.28 11.05 39.09
N ASN A 226 4.29 9.73 39.23
CA ASN A 226 3.08 8.93 39.52
C ASN A 226 2.37 9.36 40.81
N LYS A 227 3.13 9.91 41.78
CA LYS A 227 2.58 10.45 43.05
C LYS A 227 1.64 11.63 42.85
N THR A 228 1.64 12.22 41.65
CA THR A 228 0.81 13.37 41.28
C THR A 228 -0.40 12.98 40.43
N LEU A 229 -0.53 11.72 40.02
CA LEU A 229 -1.61 11.24 39.15
C LEU A 229 -2.67 10.48 39.94
N TYR A 230 -3.94 10.66 39.58
CA TYR A 230 -4.97 9.65 39.85
C TYR A 230 -4.71 8.37 39.04
N ASP A 231 -5.42 7.31 39.36
CA ASP A 231 -5.35 6.07 38.59
C ASP A 231 -5.80 6.34 37.15
N ALA A 232 -5.21 5.63 36.20
CA ALA A 232 -5.55 5.81 34.78
C ALA A 232 -6.98 5.35 34.51
N GLU A 233 -7.68 6.11 33.68
CA GLU A 233 -9.01 5.81 33.18
C GLU A 233 -8.94 5.56 31.69
N THR A 234 -9.76 4.64 31.19
CA THR A 234 -9.83 4.32 29.77
C THR A 234 -10.85 5.23 29.10
N GLU A 235 -10.43 5.98 28.07
CA GLU A 235 -11.30 6.84 27.28
C GLU A 235 -11.07 6.56 25.79
N THR A 236 -12.13 6.65 24.98
CA THR A 236 -12.03 6.63 23.52
C THR A 236 -12.39 8.02 23.03
N PRO A 237 -11.45 8.78 22.41
CA PRO A 237 -11.74 10.11 21.92
C PRO A 237 -12.74 10.04 20.75
N GLU A 238 -13.59 11.06 20.63
CA GLU A 238 -14.55 11.14 19.53
C GLU A 238 -13.83 11.62 18.26
N ALA A 239 -13.99 10.87 17.17
CA ALA A 239 -13.50 11.29 15.86
C ALA A 239 -14.34 12.47 15.32
N PRO A 240 -13.73 13.44 14.60
CA PRO A 240 -14.49 14.49 13.96
C PRO A 240 -15.41 13.88 12.90
N ALA A 241 -16.57 14.51 12.69
CA ALA A 241 -17.44 14.17 11.58
C ALA A 241 -16.67 14.39 10.26
N PHE A 242 -16.63 13.37 9.43
CA PHE A 242 -15.99 13.39 8.13
C PHE A 242 -16.79 12.48 7.20
N ASP A 243 -17.20 13.03 6.06
CA ASP A 243 -17.92 12.27 5.04
C ASP A 243 -16.89 11.56 4.15
N GLU A 244 -16.62 10.30 4.47
CA GLU A 244 -15.69 9.47 3.69
C GLU A 244 -16.19 9.33 2.24
N PRO A 245 -15.32 9.55 1.23
CA PRO A 245 -15.70 9.35 -0.16
C PRO A 245 -16.10 7.90 -0.43
N GLU A 246 -17.28 7.70 -1.00
CA GLU A 246 -17.76 6.37 -1.37
C GLU A 246 -17.21 5.96 -2.74
N TYR A 247 -16.31 4.98 -2.75
CA TYR A 247 -15.83 4.34 -3.98
C TYR A 247 -16.74 3.17 -4.34
N THR A 248 -17.58 3.36 -5.35
CA THR A 248 -18.46 2.29 -5.85
C THR A 248 -17.69 1.28 -6.69
N SER A 249 -18.14 0.03 -6.66
CA SER A 249 -17.61 -1.04 -7.51
C SER A 249 -18.71 -1.77 -8.27
N ILE A 250 -18.38 -2.23 -9.48
CA ILE A 250 -19.20 -3.11 -10.30
C ILE A 250 -19.00 -4.54 -9.80
N HIS A 251 -19.98 -5.05 -9.07
CA HIS A 251 -20.01 -6.45 -8.63
C HIS A 251 -20.88 -7.29 -9.57
N LYS A 252 -20.34 -8.44 -9.99
CA LYS A 252 -21.13 -9.48 -10.65
C LYS A 252 -21.87 -10.34 -9.63
N ASP A 253 -23.05 -10.81 -10.00
CA ASP A 253 -23.86 -11.76 -9.23
C ASP A 253 -23.45 -13.23 -9.47
N TYR A 254 -22.36 -13.43 -10.22
CA TYR A 254 -21.69 -14.70 -10.50
C TYR A 254 -20.19 -14.59 -10.19
N LYS A 255 -19.52 -15.73 -10.02
CA LYS A 255 -18.06 -15.78 -9.87
C LYS A 255 -17.37 -15.58 -11.20
N ILE A 256 -16.30 -14.79 -11.22
CA ILE A 256 -15.50 -14.55 -12.42
C ILE A 256 -14.72 -15.82 -12.79
N ASN A 257 -14.79 -16.20 -14.06
CA ASN A 257 -14.00 -17.25 -14.68
C ASN A 257 -13.26 -16.62 -15.86
N MET A 258 -12.05 -16.12 -15.60
CA MET A 258 -11.32 -15.23 -16.51
C MET A 258 -10.11 -15.90 -17.15
N GLY A 259 -10.12 -16.03 -18.47
CA GLY A 259 -8.95 -16.51 -19.21
C GLY A 259 -8.07 -15.40 -19.75
N TRP A 260 -6.78 -15.40 -19.42
CA TRP A 260 -5.82 -14.56 -20.14
C TRP A 260 -5.54 -15.15 -21.52
N HIS A 261 -5.86 -14.39 -22.56
CA HIS A 261 -5.58 -14.75 -23.94
C HIS A 261 -4.38 -13.95 -24.45
N GLN A 262 -3.21 -14.57 -24.46
CA GLN A 262 -2.00 -13.91 -24.93
C GLN A 262 -2.05 -13.70 -26.45
N VAL A 263 -2.31 -12.46 -26.86
CA VAL A 263 -2.39 -12.03 -28.26
C VAL A 263 -1.19 -11.15 -28.58
N MET A 264 -0.34 -11.57 -29.52
CA MET A 264 0.88 -10.83 -29.90
C MET A 264 0.74 -10.03 -31.21
N SER A 265 -0.41 -10.12 -31.88
CA SER A 265 -0.69 -9.36 -33.10
C SER A 265 -2.19 -9.28 -33.37
N ALA A 266 -2.64 -8.23 -34.07
CA ALA A 266 -4.05 -8.10 -34.45
C ALA A 266 -4.59 -9.29 -35.26
N ALA A 267 -3.72 -9.95 -36.05
CA ALA A 267 -4.10 -11.15 -36.81
C ALA A 267 -4.40 -12.35 -35.91
N ALA A 268 -3.75 -12.46 -34.75
CA ALA A 268 -3.95 -13.58 -33.82
C ALA A 268 -5.35 -13.56 -33.16
N ASN A 269 -6.05 -12.41 -33.17
CA ASN A 269 -7.44 -12.33 -32.72
C ASN A 269 -8.38 -13.28 -33.51
N SER A 270 -8.04 -13.59 -34.77
CA SER A 270 -8.84 -14.51 -35.59
C SER A 270 -8.89 -15.95 -35.05
N ASN A 271 -8.05 -16.30 -34.06
CA ASN A 271 -8.05 -17.60 -33.40
C ASN A 271 -9.09 -17.74 -32.28
N LEU A 272 -9.86 -16.67 -31.97
CA LEU A 272 -10.83 -16.66 -30.87
C LEU A 272 -11.79 -17.85 -30.90
N SER A 273 -12.31 -18.26 -32.06
CA SER A 273 -13.25 -19.40 -32.12
C SER A 273 -12.63 -20.71 -31.61
N SER A 274 -11.33 -20.90 -31.82
CA SER A 274 -10.60 -22.06 -31.28
C SER A 274 -10.45 -21.95 -29.76
N VAL A 275 -10.14 -20.75 -29.27
CA VAL A 275 -10.02 -20.43 -27.84
C VAL A 275 -11.34 -20.72 -27.10
N LEU A 276 -12.47 -20.22 -27.63
CA LEU A 276 -13.78 -20.46 -27.02
C LEU A 276 -14.18 -21.94 -27.02
N THR A 277 -13.75 -22.70 -28.03
CA THR A 277 -14.04 -24.14 -28.10
C THR A 277 -13.22 -24.92 -27.07
N SER A 278 -12.00 -24.49 -26.74
CA SER A 278 -11.14 -25.17 -25.77
C SER A 278 -11.46 -24.80 -24.31
N ALA A 279 -12.15 -23.68 -24.08
CA ALA A 279 -12.44 -23.13 -22.77
C ALA A 279 -13.95 -23.01 -22.43
N PRO A 280 -14.71 -24.13 -22.31
CA PRO A 280 -16.12 -24.06 -21.97
C PRO A 280 -16.35 -23.51 -20.55
N GLY A 281 -17.39 -22.70 -20.34
CA GLY A 281 -17.75 -22.16 -19.02
C GLY A 281 -16.97 -20.91 -18.59
N ILE A 282 -16.01 -20.45 -19.39
CA ILE A 282 -15.40 -19.13 -19.26
C ILE A 282 -16.48 -18.04 -19.43
N ASN A 283 -16.41 -16.98 -18.63
CA ASN A 283 -17.34 -15.84 -18.73
C ASN A 283 -16.64 -14.51 -18.99
N THR A 284 -15.31 -14.47 -18.84
CA THR A 284 -14.50 -13.29 -19.10
C THR A 284 -13.23 -13.69 -19.87
N LEU A 285 -12.86 -12.93 -20.89
CA LEU A 285 -11.57 -13.06 -21.57
C LEU A 285 -10.76 -11.77 -21.38
N ALA A 286 -9.49 -11.93 -21.03
CA ALA A 286 -8.51 -10.85 -20.93
C ALA A 286 -7.46 -10.95 -22.04
N PRO A 287 -7.74 -10.41 -23.25
CA PRO A 287 -6.77 -10.42 -24.34
C PRO A 287 -5.69 -9.33 -24.15
N THR A 288 -4.42 -9.68 -24.36
CA THR A 288 -3.29 -8.72 -24.35
C THR A 288 -3.43 -7.75 -25.53
N TRP A 289 -3.97 -6.56 -25.29
CA TRP A 289 -4.38 -5.66 -26.37
C TRP A 289 -3.78 -4.27 -26.32
N PHE A 290 -3.54 -3.74 -25.14
CA PHE A 290 -2.98 -2.40 -24.98
C PHE A 290 -1.54 -2.48 -24.48
N SER A 291 -0.70 -1.61 -25.02
CA SER A 291 0.67 -1.38 -24.56
C SER A 291 1.05 0.07 -24.81
N PHE A 292 2.12 0.57 -24.17
CA PHE A 292 2.61 1.91 -24.46
C PHE A 292 3.23 1.97 -25.85
N SER A 293 2.99 3.06 -26.59
CA SER A 293 3.69 3.33 -27.86
C SER A 293 4.98 4.12 -27.66
N ASP A 294 5.03 4.93 -26.60
CA ASP A 294 6.11 5.86 -26.30
C ASP A 294 5.99 6.36 -24.85
N THR A 295 6.96 7.16 -24.42
CA THR A 295 6.98 7.75 -23.08
C THR A 295 6.24 9.08 -22.97
N ASN A 296 5.46 9.50 -23.98
CA ASN A 296 4.64 10.72 -23.96
C ASN A 296 3.14 10.42 -23.67
N GLY A 297 2.84 9.21 -23.19
CA GLY A 297 1.48 8.75 -22.89
C GLY A 297 0.73 8.19 -24.11
N GLY A 298 1.43 7.90 -25.21
CA GLY A 298 0.85 7.17 -26.34
C GLY A 298 0.56 5.71 -26.00
N VAL A 299 -0.57 5.19 -26.48
CA VAL A 299 -1.01 3.81 -26.29
C VAL A 299 -1.31 3.20 -27.65
N THR A 300 -0.83 1.98 -27.89
CA THR A 300 -1.17 1.19 -29.08
C THR A 300 -2.24 0.16 -28.71
N SER A 301 -3.11 -0.16 -29.66
CA SER A 301 -4.10 -1.22 -29.54
C SER A 301 -4.03 -2.18 -30.71
N ILE A 302 -4.12 -3.47 -30.42
CA ILE A 302 -4.34 -4.54 -31.41
C ILE A 302 -5.73 -5.17 -31.29
N ALA A 303 -6.67 -4.50 -30.61
CA ALA A 303 -8.06 -4.94 -30.50
C ALA A 303 -8.78 -4.97 -31.86
N THR A 304 -9.80 -5.83 -31.98
CA THR A 304 -10.61 -5.95 -33.20
C THR A 304 -12.08 -6.06 -32.85
N GLN A 305 -12.94 -5.41 -33.65
CA GLN A 305 -14.40 -5.44 -33.43
C GLN A 305 -14.96 -6.86 -33.46
N ASP A 306 -14.54 -7.66 -34.45
CA ASP A 306 -15.01 -9.04 -34.62
C ASP A 306 -14.74 -9.90 -33.37
N TYR A 307 -13.66 -9.64 -32.63
CA TYR A 307 -13.36 -10.36 -31.39
C TYR A 307 -14.39 -10.01 -30.30
N VAL A 308 -14.63 -8.72 -30.08
CA VAL A 308 -15.60 -8.25 -29.07
C VAL A 308 -17.01 -8.74 -29.41
N ASP A 309 -17.44 -8.56 -30.65
CA ASP A 309 -18.76 -9.00 -31.13
C ASP A 309 -18.94 -10.51 -30.95
N THR A 310 -17.89 -11.31 -31.20
CA THR A 310 -17.92 -12.76 -31.01
C THR A 310 -18.00 -13.15 -29.53
N CYS A 311 -17.25 -12.47 -28.64
CA CYS A 311 -17.35 -12.70 -27.20
C CYS A 311 -18.76 -12.38 -26.69
N HIS A 312 -19.29 -11.21 -27.04
CA HIS A 312 -20.64 -10.78 -26.64
C HIS A 312 -21.73 -11.73 -27.17
N ALA A 313 -21.61 -12.22 -28.41
CA ALA A 313 -22.52 -13.22 -28.96
C ALA A 313 -22.52 -14.55 -28.19
N ASN A 314 -21.46 -14.83 -27.42
CA ASN A 314 -21.34 -16.00 -26.55
C ASN A 314 -21.54 -15.66 -25.05
N ASN A 315 -21.97 -14.44 -24.72
CA ASN A 315 -22.13 -13.92 -23.34
C ASN A 315 -20.82 -13.93 -22.55
N ILE A 316 -19.71 -13.59 -23.21
CA ILE A 316 -18.39 -13.47 -22.60
C ILE A 316 -18.01 -12.00 -22.59
N GLU A 317 -17.58 -11.50 -21.44
CA GLU A 317 -17.06 -10.15 -21.29
C GLU A 317 -15.61 -10.07 -21.80
N VAL A 318 -15.24 -8.91 -22.33
CA VAL A 318 -13.87 -8.62 -22.73
C VAL A 318 -13.26 -7.61 -21.76
N TRP A 319 -12.30 -8.06 -20.97
CA TRP A 319 -11.51 -7.21 -20.08
C TRP A 319 -10.15 -6.98 -20.72
N ALA A 320 -10.02 -5.95 -21.56
CA ALA A 320 -8.83 -5.74 -22.35
C ALA A 320 -7.59 -5.54 -21.45
N LEU A 321 -6.60 -6.43 -21.60
CA LEU A 321 -5.39 -6.36 -20.82
C LEU A 321 -4.48 -5.25 -21.36
N PHE A 322 -4.04 -4.38 -20.45
CA PHE A 322 -3.09 -3.31 -20.70
C PHE A 322 -1.78 -3.59 -19.98
N SER A 323 -0.75 -3.92 -20.76
CA SER A 323 0.60 -4.15 -20.26
C SER A 323 1.42 -2.87 -20.28
N ASN A 324 2.34 -2.70 -19.31
CA ASN A 324 3.34 -1.62 -19.33
C ASN A 324 4.56 -1.96 -20.18
N GLU A 325 4.34 -2.63 -21.31
CA GLU A 325 5.39 -2.92 -22.27
C GLU A 325 5.57 -1.80 -23.29
N PHE A 326 6.81 -1.65 -23.77
CA PHE A 326 7.20 -0.62 -24.74
C PHE A 326 7.85 -1.25 -25.98
N PRO A 327 7.70 -0.64 -27.17
CA PRO A 327 8.46 -1.05 -28.34
C PRO A 327 9.96 -0.78 -28.14
N GLY A 328 10.77 -1.77 -28.49
CA GLY A 328 12.21 -1.69 -28.65
C GLY A 328 12.60 -1.26 -30.07
N ASP A 329 13.87 -0.83 -30.23
CA ASP A 329 14.43 -0.40 -31.50
C ASP A 329 14.42 -1.51 -32.58
N ASP A 330 14.40 -2.78 -32.15
CA ASP A 330 14.35 -3.96 -33.01
C ASP A 330 12.93 -4.46 -33.28
N GLY A 331 11.91 -3.75 -32.79
CA GLY A 331 10.50 -4.10 -32.94
C GLY A 331 9.99 -5.13 -31.94
N THR A 332 10.81 -5.55 -30.97
CA THR A 332 10.33 -6.32 -29.80
C THR A 332 9.48 -5.44 -28.89
N ILE A 333 8.62 -6.04 -28.07
CA ILE A 333 7.85 -5.35 -27.03
C ILE A 333 8.23 -6.01 -25.70
N TYR A 334 8.57 -5.21 -24.69
CA TYR A 334 9.05 -5.71 -23.40
C TYR A 334 8.75 -4.72 -22.26
N PHE A 335 8.66 -5.23 -21.03
CA PHE A 335 8.50 -4.44 -19.81
C PHE A 335 9.72 -3.55 -19.53
N ASP A 336 9.49 -2.27 -19.27
CA ASP A 336 10.55 -1.30 -18.98
C ASP A 336 10.14 -0.38 -17.81
N SER A 337 10.68 -0.65 -16.62
CA SER A 337 10.31 0.06 -15.40
C SER A 337 10.66 1.55 -15.48
N SER A 338 11.81 1.90 -16.07
CA SER A 338 12.25 3.30 -16.17
C SER A 338 11.35 4.10 -17.10
N LYS A 339 10.91 3.51 -18.22
CA LYS A 339 9.95 4.15 -19.12
C LYS A 339 8.56 4.24 -18.49
N THR A 340 8.16 3.23 -17.71
CA THR A 340 6.91 3.26 -16.97
C THR A 340 6.90 4.42 -15.98
N ASP A 341 7.95 4.55 -15.16
CA ASP A 341 8.12 5.66 -14.21
C ASP A 341 8.12 7.02 -14.94
N GLU A 342 8.77 7.13 -16.11
CA GLU A 342 8.76 8.36 -16.92
C GLU A 342 7.37 8.75 -17.43
N VAL A 343 6.49 7.78 -17.73
CA VAL A 343 5.12 8.05 -18.16
C VAL A 343 4.25 8.40 -16.96
N LEU A 344 4.31 7.57 -15.92
CA LEU A 344 3.40 7.68 -14.78
C LEU A 344 3.75 8.86 -13.87
N GLY A 345 5.00 9.33 -13.84
CA GLY A 345 5.41 10.50 -13.05
C GLY A 345 4.96 11.85 -13.59
N TYR A 346 4.17 11.92 -14.68
CA TYR A 346 3.63 13.17 -15.23
C TYR A 346 2.10 13.08 -15.33
N THR A 347 1.42 14.02 -14.71
CA THR A 347 -0.05 14.13 -14.72
C THR A 347 -0.56 14.24 -16.16
N SER A 348 0.02 15.12 -16.97
CA SER A 348 -0.40 15.27 -18.37
C SER A 348 -0.27 13.99 -19.20
N LYS A 349 0.73 13.14 -18.91
CA LYS A 349 0.94 11.86 -19.62
C LYS A 349 -0.03 10.79 -19.13
N ARG A 350 -0.24 10.65 -17.82
CA ARG A 350 -1.27 9.73 -17.26
C ARG A 350 -2.64 10.03 -17.85
N GLU A 351 -3.01 11.31 -17.91
CA GLU A 351 -4.26 11.71 -18.54
C GLU A 351 -4.36 11.33 -20.02
N GLN A 352 -3.26 11.45 -20.77
CA GLN A 352 -3.22 11.06 -22.18
C GLN A 352 -3.41 9.56 -22.35
N VAL A 353 -2.77 8.75 -21.50
CA VAL A 353 -2.94 7.30 -21.45
C VAL A 353 -4.40 6.95 -21.19
N ILE A 354 -5.00 7.51 -20.14
CA ILE A 354 -6.40 7.25 -19.77
C ILE A 354 -7.35 7.62 -20.92
N ARG A 355 -7.16 8.78 -21.56
CA ARG A 355 -7.97 9.19 -22.72
C ARG A 355 -7.83 8.22 -23.90
N ASN A 356 -6.62 7.76 -24.20
CA ASN A 356 -6.38 6.81 -25.29
C ASN A 356 -7.04 5.46 -25.01
N VAL A 357 -6.84 4.90 -23.81
CA VAL A 357 -7.41 3.61 -23.41
C VAL A 357 -8.93 3.66 -23.46
N ILE A 358 -9.57 4.66 -22.85
CA ILE A 358 -11.03 4.79 -22.88
C ILE A 358 -11.56 5.07 -24.29
N GLY A 359 -10.78 5.75 -25.13
CA GLY A 359 -11.07 5.88 -26.56
C GLY A 359 -11.21 4.53 -27.25
N TYR A 360 -10.29 3.59 -27.01
CA TYR A 360 -10.38 2.23 -27.53
C TYR A 360 -11.52 1.43 -26.92
N VAL A 361 -11.76 1.57 -25.61
CA VAL A 361 -12.88 0.92 -24.93
C VAL A 361 -14.20 1.29 -25.58
N ASN A 362 -14.44 2.59 -25.79
CA ASN A 362 -15.65 3.08 -26.45
C ASN A 362 -15.72 2.71 -27.93
N GLN A 363 -14.58 2.68 -28.63
CA GLN A 363 -14.53 2.32 -30.04
C GLN A 363 -14.98 0.88 -30.28
N TYR A 364 -14.52 -0.07 -29.45
CA TYR A 364 -14.75 -1.49 -29.67
C TYR A 364 -15.89 -2.08 -28.83
N GLY A 365 -16.37 -1.36 -27.81
CA GLY A 365 -17.39 -1.85 -26.88
C GLY A 365 -16.83 -2.83 -25.84
N ILE A 366 -15.64 -2.52 -25.31
CA ILE A 366 -14.96 -3.36 -24.31
C ILE A 366 -15.66 -3.21 -22.94
N ASP A 367 -15.77 -4.30 -22.17
CA ASP A 367 -16.53 -4.34 -20.91
C ASP A 367 -15.66 -4.00 -19.68
N GLY A 368 -14.35 -4.26 -19.78
CA GLY A 368 -13.39 -4.02 -18.70
C GLY A 368 -11.98 -3.70 -19.18
N ILE A 369 -11.17 -3.17 -18.28
CA ILE A 369 -9.73 -2.99 -18.44
C ILE A 369 -9.05 -3.82 -17.36
N ASN A 370 -8.10 -4.66 -17.78
CA ASN A 370 -7.27 -5.45 -16.87
C ASN A 370 -5.84 -4.89 -16.88
N ILE A 371 -5.44 -4.21 -15.82
CA ILE A 371 -4.10 -3.61 -15.72
C ILE A 371 -3.08 -4.68 -15.35
N ASP A 372 -2.12 -4.93 -16.24
CA ASP A 372 -1.02 -5.87 -16.06
C ASP A 372 0.31 -5.11 -16.09
N PHE A 373 0.49 -4.28 -15.06
CA PHE A 373 1.66 -3.42 -14.92
C PHE A 373 2.69 -4.11 -14.03
N GLU A 374 3.70 -4.69 -14.67
CA GLU A 374 4.75 -5.49 -14.05
C GLU A 374 6.05 -4.69 -13.87
N LEU A 375 6.92 -5.14 -12.96
CA LEU A 375 8.23 -4.54 -12.70
C LEU A 375 8.19 -3.03 -12.35
N ILE A 376 7.07 -2.52 -11.79
CA ILE A 376 7.01 -1.18 -11.21
C ILE A 376 8.11 -1.02 -10.16
N SER A 377 8.87 0.08 -10.26
CA SER A 377 9.94 0.35 -9.31
C SER A 377 9.36 0.83 -7.98
N GLN A 378 10.10 0.65 -6.88
CA GLN A 378 9.67 1.20 -5.60
C GLN A 378 9.56 2.74 -5.64
N GLY A 379 10.35 3.42 -6.49
CA GLY A 379 10.30 4.86 -6.67
C GLY A 379 9.10 5.34 -7.48
N GLY A 380 8.61 4.53 -8.43
CA GLY A 380 7.42 4.82 -9.25
C GLY A 380 6.11 4.29 -8.67
N ALA A 381 6.13 3.77 -7.43
CA ALA A 381 4.97 3.15 -6.81
C ALA A 381 3.82 4.14 -6.56
N ASP A 382 4.15 5.35 -6.12
CA ASP A 382 3.16 6.40 -5.87
C ASP A 382 2.59 6.97 -7.17
N ASP A 383 3.42 7.07 -8.21
CA ASP A 383 2.98 7.42 -9.57
C ASP A 383 2.00 6.39 -10.14
N TYR A 384 2.29 5.11 -9.91
CA TYR A 384 1.43 4.01 -10.32
C TYR A 384 0.09 4.03 -9.60
N ILE A 385 0.06 4.18 -8.27
CA ILE A 385 -1.22 4.20 -7.56
C ILE A 385 -2.05 5.43 -7.92
N GLU A 386 -1.42 6.57 -8.19
CA GLU A 386 -2.12 7.76 -8.66
C GLU A 386 -2.75 7.53 -10.05
N PHE A 387 -2.01 6.90 -10.98
CA PHE A 387 -2.58 6.46 -12.27
C PHE A 387 -3.81 5.57 -12.09
N ILE A 388 -3.77 4.62 -11.16
CA ILE A 388 -4.92 3.74 -10.88
C ILE A 388 -6.11 4.54 -10.33
N ARG A 389 -5.90 5.51 -9.44
CA ARG A 389 -6.96 6.39 -8.93
C ARG A 389 -7.58 7.21 -10.07
N GLU A 390 -6.77 7.83 -10.92
CA GLU A 390 -7.25 8.63 -12.06
C GLU A 390 -8.00 7.77 -13.08
N LEU A 391 -7.45 6.59 -13.43
CA LEU A 391 -8.08 5.65 -14.37
C LEU A 391 -9.44 5.18 -13.83
N SER A 392 -9.53 4.91 -12.53
CA SER A 392 -10.76 4.44 -11.91
C SER A 392 -11.92 5.44 -12.04
N ILE A 393 -11.65 6.76 -12.04
CA ILE A 393 -12.66 7.80 -12.33
C ILE A 393 -13.23 7.60 -13.73
N ALA A 394 -12.34 7.42 -14.71
CA ALA A 394 -12.75 7.22 -16.09
C ALA A 394 -13.53 5.90 -16.25
N CYS A 395 -13.09 4.82 -15.63
CA CYS A 395 -13.80 3.54 -15.65
C CYS A 395 -15.22 3.66 -15.09
N ARG A 396 -15.39 4.23 -13.89
CA ARG A 396 -16.72 4.45 -13.29
C ARG A 396 -17.61 5.33 -14.16
N ALA A 397 -17.08 6.42 -14.70
CA ALA A 397 -17.84 7.34 -15.54
C ALA A 397 -18.33 6.69 -16.84
N ASN A 398 -17.64 5.65 -17.34
CA ASN A 398 -18.02 4.91 -18.55
C ASN A 398 -18.65 3.54 -18.26
N ASN A 399 -18.90 3.20 -16.98
CA ASN A 399 -19.40 1.88 -16.55
C ASN A 399 -18.55 0.71 -17.06
N ILE A 400 -17.23 0.84 -16.91
CA ILE A 400 -16.21 -0.13 -17.31
C ILE A 400 -15.62 -0.76 -16.06
N ILE A 401 -15.45 -2.08 -16.09
CA ILE A 401 -14.80 -2.83 -15.01
C ILE A 401 -13.31 -2.50 -14.98
N LEU A 402 -12.76 -2.23 -13.81
CA LEU A 402 -11.32 -2.12 -13.59
C LEU A 402 -10.82 -3.31 -12.75
N SER A 403 -9.98 -4.15 -13.35
CA SER A 403 -9.23 -5.21 -12.66
C SER A 403 -7.73 -4.94 -12.72
N ILE A 404 -6.98 -5.41 -11.71
CA ILE A 404 -5.54 -5.16 -11.59
C ILE A 404 -4.81 -6.45 -11.21
N ASP A 405 -3.87 -6.87 -12.06
CA ASP A 405 -3.00 -8.01 -11.85
C ASP A 405 -1.86 -7.63 -10.89
N ASN A 406 -1.59 -8.50 -9.92
CA ASN A 406 -0.56 -8.29 -8.92
C ASN A 406 0.21 -9.58 -8.69
N TYR A 407 1.53 -9.46 -8.48
CA TYR A 407 2.33 -10.54 -7.92
C TYR A 407 1.74 -11.05 -6.59
N VAL A 408 2.13 -12.25 -6.16
CA VAL A 408 1.87 -12.70 -4.80
C VAL A 408 2.46 -11.71 -3.78
N PRO A 409 1.71 -11.33 -2.72
CA PRO A 409 2.21 -10.43 -1.68
C PRO A 409 3.45 -10.99 -0.96
N GLU A 410 4.61 -10.42 -1.30
CA GLU A 410 5.88 -10.64 -0.62
C GLU A 410 6.65 -9.32 -0.49
N TYR A 411 7.65 -9.10 -1.34
CA TYR A 411 8.43 -7.87 -1.40
C TYR A 411 7.73 -6.74 -2.18
N THR A 412 6.54 -6.98 -2.72
CA THR A 412 5.79 -6.08 -3.61
C THR A 412 4.72 -5.25 -2.87
N TYR A 413 4.90 -5.02 -1.57
CA TYR A 413 3.93 -4.26 -0.74
C TYR A 413 3.73 -2.82 -1.24
N TYR A 414 4.75 -2.24 -1.89
CA TYR A 414 4.72 -0.89 -2.44
C TYR A 414 3.71 -0.72 -3.59
N TYR A 415 3.19 -1.81 -4.19
CA TYR A 415 2.08 -1.73 -5.16
C TYR A 415 0.77 -1.22 -4.52
N ASN A 416 0.69 -1.12 -3.19
CA ASN A 416 -0.45 -0.59 -2.45
C ASN A 416 -1.80 -1.26 -2.81
N ARG A 417 -1.84 -2.60 -2.67
CA ARG A 417 -3.05 -3.41 -2.91
C ARG A 417 -4.27 -2.96 -2.09
N ARG A 418 -4.05 -2.35 -0.92
CA ARG A 418 -5.14 -1.78 -0.11
C ARG A 418 -5.88 -0.69 -0.89
N GLU A 419 -5.14 0.27 -1.44
CA GLU A 419 -5.74 1.35 -2.21
C GLU A 419 -6.32 0.85 -3.53
N GLN A 420 -5.65 -0.10 -4.21
CA GLN A 420 -6.22 -0.79 -5.37
C GLN A 420 -7.57 -1.43 -5.05
N GLY A 421 -7.69 -2.14 -3.92
CA GLY A 421 -8.95 -2.75 -3.47
C GLY A 421 -10.06 -1.75 -3.13
N ILE A 422 -9.72 -0.48 -2.88
CA ILE A 422 -10.68 0.60 -2.70
C ILE A 422 -11.18 1.12 -4.05
N VAL A 423 -10.27 1.37 -5.00
CA VAL A 423 -10.61 2.11 -6.24
C VAL A 423 -10.98 1.22 -7.42
N ALA A 424 -10.54 -0.04 -7.45
CA ALA A 424 -10.81 -1.02 -8.49
C ALA A 424 -12.00 -1.94 -8.13
N ASP A 425 -12.54 -2.60 -9.16
CA ASP A 425 -13.62 -3.58 -9.00
C ASP A 425 -13.08 -4.95 -8.60
N TYR A 426 -11.94 -5.34 -9.17
CA TYR A 426 -11.27 -6.61 -8.88
C TYR A 426 -9.76 -6.45 -8.70
N VAL A 427 -9.19 -7.23 -7.78
CA VAL A 427 -7.75 -7.39 -7.61
C VAL A 427 -7.41 -8.84 -7.90
N VAL A 428 -6.60 -9.05 -8.94
CA VAL A 428 -6.19 -10.38 -9.40
C VAL A 428 -4.81 -10.68 -8.83
N ILE A 429 -4.67 -11.81 -8.15
CA ILE A 429 -3.38 -12.30 -7.67
C ILE A 429 -2.85 -13.30 -8.68
N MET A 430 -1.70 -13.02 -9.28
CA MET A 430 -0.97 -13.98 -10.10
C MET A 430 -0.38 -15.06 -9.18
N GLY A 431 -1.22 -16.02 -8.78
CA GLY A 431 -0.93 -17.10 -7.83
C GLY A 431 0.04 -18.16 -8.38
N TYR A 432 1.01 -17.74 -9.17
CA TYR A 432 2.00 -18.56 -9.84
C TYR A 432 3.34 -17.84 -9.89
N ASP A 433 4.32 -18.47 -10.55
CA ASP A 433 5.70 -18.00 -10.61
C ASP A 433 6.44 -17.98 -9.26
N GLU A 434 6.09 -18.92 -8.38
CA GLU A 434 6.82 -19.18 -7.12
C GLU A 434 8.31 -19.42 -7.36
N THR A 435 8.65 -20.27 -8.34
CA THR A 435 10.04 -20.50 -8.74
C THR A 435 10.27 -20.02 -10.18
N LEU A 436 11.00 -18.92 -10.31
CA LEU A 436 11.37 -18.30 -11.60
C LEU A 436 12.40 -19.14 -12.36
N PRO A 437 12.40 -19.13 -13.70
CA PRO A 437 13.34 -19.94 -14.52
C PRO A 437 14.81 -19.56 -14.34
N SER A 438 15.09 -18.39 -13.77
CA SER A 438 16.42 -17.91 -13.40
C SER A 438 16.91 -18.41 -12.02
N SER A 439 16.08 -19.15 -11.28
CA SER A 439 16.44 -19.69 -9.97
C SER A 439 17.58 -20.72 -10.07
N GLU A 440 18.52 -20.66 -9.13
CA GLU A 440 19.57 -21.67 -8.98
C GLU A 440 19.01 -23.01 -8.45
N THR A 441 17.82 -23.01 -7.86
CA THR A 441 17.16 -24.21 -7.32
C THR A 441 15.84 -24.46 -8.05
N PRO A 442 15.65 -25.65 -8.64
CA PRO A 442 14.38 -26.08 -9.21
C PRO A 442 13.23 -26.05 -8.21
N GLY A 443 12.03 -25.77 -8.69
CA GLY A 443 10.84 -25.72 -7.84
C GLY A 443 9.53 -25.62 -8.62
N PRO A 444 8.40 -25.70 -7.91
CA PRO A 444 7.07 -25.63 -8.50
C PRO A 444 6.76 -24.23 -9.05
N VAL A 445 5.81 -24.20 -10.00
CA VAL A 445 5.26 -22.94 -10.52
C VAL A 445 4.28 -22.33 -9.52
N ALA A 446 3.46 -23.15 -8.87
CA ALA A 446 2.53 -22.71 -7.82
C ALA A 446 2.27 -23.88 -6.85
N SER A 447 3.02 -23.96 -5.75
CA SER A 447 2.68 -24.88 -4.67
C SER A 447 1.42 -24.42 -3.93
N LEU A 448 0.66 -25.35 -3.38
CA LEU A 448 -0.60 -25.02 -2.70
C LEU A 448 -0.40 -24.09 -1.49
N ASN A 449 0.74 -24.22 -0.79
CA ASN A 449 1.10 -23.35 0.32
C ASN A 449 1.40 -21.92 -0.14
N PHE A 450 2.09 -21.76 -1.28
CA PHE A 450 2.36 -20.47 -1.89
C PHE A 450 1.06 -19.76 -2.30
N VAL A 451 0.17 -20.46 -3.01
CA VAL A 451 -1.15 -19.94 -3.42
C VAL A 451 -1.97 -19.53 -2.19
N ARG A 452 -2.08 -20.40 -1.19
CA ARG A 452 -2.82 -20.12 0.05
C ARG A 452 -2.28 -18.89 0.78
N LYS A 453 -0.95 -18.76 0.87
CA LYS A 453 -0.31 -17.58 1.48
C LYS A 453 -0.65 -16.33 0.70
N GLY A 454 -0.54 -16.35 -0.63
CA GLY A 454 -0.85 -15.21 -1.48
C GLY A 454 -2.30 -14.72 -1.34
N ILE A 455 -3.24 -15.66 -1.29
CA ILE A 455 -4.66 -15.36 -1.02
C ILE A 455 -4.81 -14.75 0.37
N THR A 456 -4.26 -15.39 1.41
CA THR A 456 -4.41 -14.95 2.80
C THR A 456 -3.85 -13.55 3.02
N ASP A 457 -2.67 -13.26 2.47
CA ASP A 457 -2.03 -11.96 2.63
C ASP A 457 -2.78 -10.85 1.88
N THR A 458 -3.37 -11.18 0.73
CA THR A 458 -4.24 -10.25 -0.01
C THR A 458 -5.52 -9.93 0.75
N LEU A 459 -6.15 -10.95 1.35
CA LEU A 459 -7.38 -10.79 2.13
C LEU A 459 -7.21 -9.96 3.41
N ASN A 460 -5.98 -9.74 3.87
CA ASN A 460 -5.71 -8.80 4.96
C ASN A 460 -5.95 -7.33 4.56
N VAL A 461 -6.00 -7.03 3.26
CA VAL A 461 -6.08 -5.64 2.76
C VAL A 461 -7.10 -5.42 1.64
N VAL A 462 -7.63 -6.48 1.02
CA VAL A 462 -8.68 -6.41 -0.02
C VAL A 462 -9.86 -7.29 0.38
N ASP A 463 -11.08 -6.80 0.18
CA ASP A 463 -12.29 -7.59 0.42
C ASP A 463 -12.36 -8.81 -0.52
N LYS A 464 -12.68 -9.99 0.03
CA LYS A 464 -12.73 -11.25 -0.74
C LYS A 464 -13.67 -11.20 -1.95
N SER A 465 -14.72 -10.37 -1.91
CA SER A 465 -15.66 -10.20 -3.03
C SER A 465 -15.06 -9.50 -4.25
N LYS A 466 -13.83 -8.97 -4.11
CA LYS A 466 -13.04 -8.39 -5.20
C LYS A 466 -11.80 -9.21 -5.57
N VAL A 467 -11.44 -10.22 -4.80
CA VAL A 467 -10.19 -10.98 -5.03
C VAL A 467 -10.44 -12.09 -6.04
N ILE A 468 -9.65 -12.12 -7.11
CA ILE A 468 -9.56 -13.22 -8.08
C ILE A 468 -8.17 -13.84 -7.93
N ASN A 469 -8.06 -15.17 -7.93
CA ASN A 469 -6.75 -15.82 -7.91
C ASN A 469 -6.45 -16.44 -9.28
N GLY A 470 -5.30 -16.07 -9.83
CA GLY A 470 -4.70 -16.61 -11.03
C GLY A 470 -4.11 -17.99 -10.78
N ILE A 471 -4.35 -18.93 -11.70
CA ILE A 471 -3.83 -20.29 -11.70
C ILE A 471 -3.04 -20.56 -13.00
N PRO A 472 -1.91 -21.29 -12.94
CA PRO A 472 -1.09 -21.57 -14.11
C PRO A 472 -1.53 -22.84 -14.85
N PHE A 473 -1.67 -22.77 -16.16
CA PHE A 473 -1.82 -23.93 -17.06
C PHE A 473 -0.48 -24.42 -17.63
N TYR A 474 0.62 -24.08 -16.99
CA TYR A 474 1.95 -24.48 -17.45
C TYR A 474 2.81 -25.00 -16.31
N SER A 475 3.70 -25.91 -16.65
CA SER A 475 4.74 -26.40 -15.75
C SER A 475 6.11 -25.94 -16.26
N ARG A 476 7.12 -26.02 -15.39
CA ARG A 476 8.52 -25.86 -15.79
C ARG A 476 9.20 -27.21 -15.88
N VAL A 477 9.86 -27.44 -17.02
CA VAL A 477 10.81 -28.53 -17.16
C VAL A 477 12.16 -28.04 -16.68
N TRP A 478 12.59 -28.53 -15.53
CA TRP A 478 13.91 -28.21 -14.98
C TRP A 478 14.94 -29.19 -15.49
N CYS A 479 16.11 -28.69 -15.86
CA CYS A 479 17.25 -29.46 -16.31
C CYS A 479 18.49 -29.05 -15.52
N THR A 480 19.06 -30.01 -14.80
CA THR A 480 20.31 -29.87 -14.06
C THR A 480 21.38 -30.72 -14.74
N THR A 481 22.41 -30.08 -15.28
CA THR A 481 23.54 -30.77 -15.92
C THR A 481 24.46 -31.42 -14.88
N PRO A 482 25.31 -32.39 -15.24
CA PRO A 482 26.25 -33.03 -14.31
C PRO A 482 27.23 -32.08 -13.60
N ASP A 483 27.49 -30.89 -14.17
CA ASP A 483 28.31 -29.85 -13.55
C ASP A 483 27.53 -28.91 -12.61
N GLY A 484 26.22 -29.15 -12.45
CA GLY A 484 25.35 -28.39 -11.55
C GLY A 484 24.67 -27.18 -12.18
N THR A 485 24.81 -26.95 -13.49
CA THR A 485 24.11 -25.86 -14.17
C THR A 485 22.62 -26.15 -14.27
N VAL A 486 21.79 -25.24 -13.75
CA VAL A 486 20.33 -25.33 -13.78
C VAL A 486 19.76 -24.46 -14.90
N SER A 487 18.78 -24.99 -15.60
CA SER A 487 18.00 -24.27 -16.60
C SER A 487 16.55 -24.76 -16.61
N ALA A 488 15.63 -23.92 -17.05
CA ALA A 488 14.22 -24.28 -17.16
C ALA A 488 13.57 -23.69 -18.40
N PHE A 489 12.54 -24.37 -18.91
CA PHE A 489 11.59 -23.81 -19.87
C PHE A 489 10.16 -24.17 -19.48
N ALA A 490 9.21 -23.31 -19.86
CA ALA A 490 7.79 -23.53 -19.60
C ALA A 490 7.15 -24.35 -20.72
N CYS A 491 6.20 -25.22 -20.36
CA CYS A 491 5.38 -25.97 -21.30
C CYS A 491 3.96 -26.18 -20.76
N GLY A 492 2.99 -26.37 -21.66
CA GLY A 492 1.58 -26.58 -21.29
C GLY A 492 1.37 -27.92 -20.56
N MET A 493 0.21 -28.08 -19.92
CA MET A 493 -0.10 -29.21 -19.03
C MET A 493 0.12 -30.58 -19.70
N SER A 494 -0.36 -30.75 -20.95
CA SER A 494 -0.19 -32.00 -21.71
C SER A 494 1.27 -32.28 -22.07
N GLU A 495 2.01 -31.25 -22.48
CA GLU A 495 3.41 -31.38 -22.88
C GLU A 495 4.29 -31.75 -21.67
N ALA A 496 4.04 -31.12 -20.52
CA ALA A 496 4.71 -31.43 -19.26
C ALA A 496 4.53 -32.91 -18.86
N LEU A 497 3.30 -33.41 -18.93
CA LEU A 497 3.01 -34.82 -18.65
C LEU A 497 3.70 -35.75 -19.64
N SER A 498 3.63 -35.45 -20.94
CA SER A 498 4.31 -36.22 -21.99
C SER A 498 5.83 -36.30 -21.76
N TYR A 499 6.45 -35.22 -21.29
CA TYR A 499 7.88 -35.19 -20.99
C TYR A 499 8.28 -36.26 -19.96
N LEU A 500 7.43 -36.52 -18.96
CA LEU A 500 7.64 -37.58 -17.97
C LEU A 500 7.30 -38.96 -18.53
N THR A 501 6.13 -39.11 -19.16
CA THR A 501 5.65 -40.43 -19.61
C THR A 501 6.47 -41.01 -20.74
N ASP A 502 6.98 -40.17 -21.65
CA ASP A 502 7.84 -40.61 -22.77
C ASP A 502 9.19 -41.14 -22.28
N HIS A 503 9.59 -40.79 -21.05
CA HIS A 503 10.78 -41.28 -20.36
C HIS A 503 10.47 -42.36 -19.32
N GLY A 504 9.26 -42.92 -19.32
CA GLY A 504 8.85 -44.00 -18.43
C GLY A 504 8.64 -43.59 -16.97
N VAL A 505 8.52 -42.29 -16.70
CA VAL A 505 8.23 -41.76 -15.36
C VAL A 505 6.72 -41.72 -15.13
N THR A 506 6.27 -42.28 -14.01
CA THR A 506 4.89 -42.10 -13.52
C THR A 506 4.91 -41.05 -12.41
N PRO A 507 4.31 -39.87 -12.61
CA PRO A 507 4.28 -38.82 -11.60
C PRO A 507 3.64 -39.30 -10.29
N GLN A 508 4.12 -38.79 -9.16
CA GLN A 508 3.60 -39.09 -7.82
C GLN A 508 3.10 -37.81 -7.14
N PHE A 509 1.93 -37.87 -6.51
CA PHE A 509 1.38 -36.74 -5.78
C PHE A 509 2.17 -36.48 -4.50
N LEU A 510 2.61 -35.24 -4.31
CA LEU A 510 3.28 -34.76 -3.11
C LEU A 510 2.29 -33.97 -2.26
N GLU A 511 1.79 -34.57 -1.17
CA GLU A 511 0.75 -33.97 -0.32
C GLU A 511 1.16 -32.62 0.31
N ASP A 512 2.45 -32.43 0.60
CA ASP A 512 2.99 -31.22 1.20
C ASP A 512 3.10 -30.04 0.22
N ILE A 513 3.20 -30.34 -1.08
CA ILE A 513 3.26 -29.35 -2.16
C ILE A 513 1.89 -29.16 -2.83
N GLY A 514 1.06 -30.21 -2.85
CA GLY A 514 -0.22 -30.23 -3.54
C GLY A 514 -0.12 -30.47 -5.05
N LEU A 515 1.01 -31.03 -5.53
CA LEU A 515 1.28 -31.22 -6.97
C LEU A 515 1.77 -32.65 -7.25
N ASN A 516 1.54 -33.12 -8.48
CA ASN A 516 2.22 -34.31 -8.99
C ASN A 516 3.65 -33.96 -9.40
N TYR A 517 4.61 -34.81 -9.02
CA TYR A 517 6.03 -34.62 -9.32
C TYR A 517 6.60 -35.84 -10.03
N GLY A 518 7.51 -35.60 -10.97
CA GLY A 518 8.31 -36.65 -11.57
C GLY A 518 9.70 -36.15 -11.95
N SER A 519 10.66 -37.08 -11.93
CA SER A 519 12.03 -36.81 -12.33
C SER A 519 12.71 -38.03 -12.93
N TYR A 520 13.75 -37.78 -13.73
CA TYR A 520 14.60 -38.81 -14.32
C TYR A 520 15.98 -38.25 -14.69
N THR A 521 16.96 -39.12 -14.81
CA THR A 521 18.24 -38.79 -15.46
C THR A 521 18.22 -39.34 -16.88
N SER A 522 18.50 -38.48 -17.86
CA SER A 522 18.52 -38.87 -19.27
C SER A 522 19.77 -39.69 -19.59
N ASP A 523 19.57 -40.90 -20.11
CA ASP A 523 20.65 -41.77 -20.57
C ASP A 523 21.42 -41.21 -21.78
N LYS A 524 20.88 -40.18 -22.46
CA LYS A 524 21.45 -39.62 -23.69
C LYS A 524 22.50 -38.55 -23.43
N ASP A 525 22.26 -37.68 -22.46
CA ASP A 525 23.09 -36.51 -22.14
C ASP A 525 23.56 -36.48 -20.68
N GLY A 526 23.03 -37.35 -19.82
CA GLY A 526 23.36 -37.42 -18.39
C GLY A 526 22.71 -36.33 -17.55
N ASN A 527 21.83 -35.51 -18.12
CA ASN A 527 21.15 -34.43 -17.41
C ASN A 527 20.03 -34.98 -16.51
N PHE A 528 19.84 -34.35 -15.36
CA PHE A 528 18.73 -34.62 -14.47
C PHE A 528 17.56 -33.69 -14.79
N TYR A 529 16.40 -34.27 -15.07
CA TYR A 529 15.16 -33.56 -15.37
C TYR A 529 14.16 -33.76 -14.24
N GLU A 530 13.49 -32.68 -13.84
CA GLU A 530 12.42 -32.74 -12.84
C GLU A 530 11.30 -31.74 -13.15
N ILE A 531 10.07 -32.14 -12.82
CA ILE A 531 8.85 -31.40 -13.16
C ILE A 531 7.85 -31.54 -12.01
N TRP A 532 7.33 -30.40 -11.55
CA TRP A 532 6.09 -30.32 -10.77
C TRP A 532 4.97 -29.97 -11.73
N LEU A 533 4.01 -30.88 -11.88
CA LEU A 533 2.93 -30.78 -12.85
C LEU A 533 1.82 -29.87 -12.32
N GLN A 534 1.56 -28.81 -13.09
CA GLN A 534 0.26 -28.16 -13.12
C GLN A 534 -0.67 -28.99 -13.98
N ASP A 535 -1.23 -30.04 -13.39
CA ASP A 535 -2.20 -30.93 -14.03
C ASP A 535 -3.61 -30.76 -13.44
N ALA A 536 -4.57 -31.59 -13.86
CA ALA A 536 -5.94 -31.50 -13.35
C ALA A 536 -6.05 -31.69 -11.83
N THR A 537 -5.09 -32.37 -11.19
CA THR A 537 -5.04 -32.50 -9.72
C THR A 537 -4.66 -31.17 -9.08
N ALA A 538 -3.66 -30.48 -9.63
CA ALA A 538 -3.24 -29.17 -9.16
C ALA A 538 -4.38 -28.15 -9.25
N VAL A 539 -5.02 -28.07 -10.42
CA VAL A 539 -6.18 -27.18 -10.65
C VAL A 539 -7.30 -27.49 -9.65
N GLU A 540 -7.61 -28.76 -9.40
CA GLU A 540 -8.62 -29.15 -8.40
C GLU A 540 -8.26 -28.68 -6.98
N GLU A 541 -6.99 -28.80 -6.56
CA GLU A 541 -6.54 -28.32 -5.25
C GLU A 541 -6.59 -26.78 -5.14
N GLU A 542 -6.21 -26.06 -6.20
CA GLU A 542 -6.32 -24.60 -6.24
C GLU A 542 -7.79 -24.15 -6.21
N MET A 543 -8.68 -24.82 -6.97
CA MET A 543 -10.12 -24.52 -6.95
C MET A 543 -10.77 -24.76 -5.58
N LYS A 544 -10.27 -25.73 -4.79
CA LYS A 544 -10.68 -25.87 -3.40
C LYS A 544 -10.33 -24.64 -2.57
N LEU A 545 -9.19 -23.98 -2.81
CA LEU A 545 -8.85 -22.73 -2.14
C LEU A 545 -9.80 -21.60 -2.55
N ILE A 546 -10.10 -21.46 -3.85
CA ILE A 546 -11.05 -20.44 -4.36
C ILE A 546 -12.39 -20.53 -3.60
N LYS A 547 -12.88 -21.75 -3.43
CA LYS A 547 -14.11 -22.04 -2.68
C LYS A 547 -13.96 -21.87 -1.17
N GLU A 548 -12.86 -22.33 -0.58
CA GLU A 548 -12.59 -22.21 0.85
C GLU A 548 -12.58 -20.74 1.31
N PHE A 549 -11.92 -19.88 0.54
CA PHE A 549 -11.82 -18.45 0.83
C PHE A 549 -12.99 -17.63 0.29
N ASP A 550 -13.90 -18.25 -0.48
CA ASP A 550 -15.06 -17.61 -1.11
C ASP A 550 -14.66 -16.38 -1.96
N LEU A 551 -13.62 -16.55 -2.77
CA LEU A 551 -13.05 -15.50 -3.63
C LEU A 551 -14.02 -15.11 -4.74
N ALA A 552 -13.86 -13.91 -5.30
CA ALA A 552 -14.68 -13.39 -6.38
C ALA A 552 -14.61 -14.21 -7.68
N GLY A 553 -13.51 -14.94 -7.89
CA GLY A 553 -13.32 -15.77 -9.06
C GLY A 553 -11.94 -16.40 -9.16
N VAL A 554 -11.67 -16.94 -10.35
CA VAL A 554 -10.40 -17.54 -10.76
C VAL A 554 -10.00 -17.00 -12.13
N ALA A 555 -8.69 -16.97 -12.40
CA ALA A 555 -8.18 -16.58 -13.70
C ALA A 555 -7.09 -17.53 -14.23
N GLU A 556 -7.09 -17.90 -15.50
CA GLU A 556 -6.22 -18.97 -16.02
C GLU A 556 -5.10 -18.44 -16.92
N TRP A 557 -3.83 -18.60 -16.49
CA TRP A 557 -2.65 -18.25 -17.28
C TRP A 557 -1.99 -19.50 -17.90
N LYS A 558 -2.13 -19.75 -19.19
CA LYS A 558 -2.95 -19.00 -20.16
C LYS A 558 -3.76 -19.95 -21.01
N ILE A 559 -4.76 -19.40 -21.67
CA ILE A 559 -5.60 -20.19 -22.57
C ILE A 559 -4.77 -20.77 -23.71
N GLY A 560 -5.05 -22.04 -24.04
CA GLY A 560 -4.36 -22.86 -25.01
C GLY A 560 -3.27 -23.75 -24.40
N PHE A 561 -2.98 -23.64 -23.09
CA PHE A 561 -2.00 -24.48 -22.39
C PHE A 561 -2.65 -25.59 -21.54
N GLU A 562 -3.98 -25.56 -21.38
CA GLU A 562 -4.75 -26.61 -20.72
C GLU A 562 -4.59 -27.99 -21.38
N SER A 563 -4.72 -29.08 -20.61
CA SER A 563 -4.63 -30.45 -21.15
C SER A 563 -5.90 -30.95 -21.84
N GLY A 564 -6.98 -30.16 -21.84
CA GLY A 564 -8.24 -30.45 -22.53
C GLY A 564 -9.45 -29.79 -21.87
N THR A 565 -10.63 -30.01 -22.44
CA THR A 565 -11.89 -29.38 -21.99
C THR A 565 -12.36 -29.84 -20.61
N ASP A 566 -11.90 -30.99 -20.13
CA ASP A 566 -12.33 -31.53 -18.83
C ASP A 566 -11.84 -30.68 -17.65
N ILE A 567 -10.71 -29.98 -17.78
CA ILE A 567 -10.23 -29.02 -16.77
C ILE A 567 -11.26 -27.93 -16.50
N TRP A 568 -11.91 -27.45 -17.55
CA TRP A 568 -12.91 -26.40 -17.45
C TRP A 568 -14.20 -26.87 -16.77
N ASN A 569 -14.56 -28.15 -16.92
CA ASN A 569 -15.67 -28.74 -16.17
C ASN A 569 -15.34 -28.76 -14.66
N THR A 570 -14.10 -29.07 -14.32
CA THR A 570 -13.60 -29.01 -12.94
C THR A 570 -13.72 -27.59 -12.39
N ILE A 571 -13.13 -26.60 -13.07
CA ILE A 571 -13.21 -25.17 -12.67
C ILE A 571 -14.68 -24.75 -12.48
N SER A 572 -15.53 -25.00 -13.47
CA SER A 572 -16.95 -24.63 -13.44
C SER A 572 -17.71 -25.26 -12.27
N SER A 573 -17.29 -26.41 -11.76
CA SER A 573 -17.97 -27.07 -10.62
C SER A 573 -17.72 -26.37 -9.27
N TYR A 574 -16.70 -25.53 -9.18
CA TYR A 574 -16.34 -24.77 -7.98
C TYR A 574 -16.86 -23.32 -7.99
N LEU A 575 -17.31 -22.84 -9.15
CA LEU A 575 -17.79 -21.46 -9.34
C LEU A 575 -19.32 -21.29 -9.26
N GLN A 576 -20.05 -22.36 -8.93
CA GLN A 576 -21.53 -22.39 -8.84
C GLN A 576 -22.10 -21.79 -7.55
#